data_AF-A0A1C6HTR4-F1
#
_entry.id   AF-A0A1C6HTR4-F1
#
_cell.length_a   1.000
_cell.length_b   1.000
_cell.length_c   1.000
_cell.angle_alpha   90.00
_cell.angle_beta   90.00
_cell.angle_gamma   90.00
#
_symmetry.space_group_name_H-M   'P 1'
#
loop_
_entity.id
_entity.type
_entity.pdbx_description
1 polymer ?
#
loop_
_entity_poly.entity_id
_entity_poly.type
_entity_poly.pdbx_seq_one_letter_code
_entity_poly.pdbx_strand_id
1 'polypeptide(L)'
;MWHFNSFPKEIKISLFDIAIIDHKKFNRPLHQELLITLGGVMINLIFGSVCFALYLIFKYNFLIVLSGANILLLIYNLLPIDTLDGGQALYLILSSKLSEKATERTMLILSLVILFPCTVLGFLLLLQSKYNFTLLLTSLYLIAVILLKKTKIH
;
A
#
# COMPACT_ATOMS: atom_id res chain seq x y z
N MET A 1 -0.88 11.94 14.84
CA MET A 1 -0.75 11.11 16.07
C MET A 1 -0.24 11.91 17.26
N TRP A 2 0.95 12.53 17.21
CA TRP A 2 1.48 13.33 18.33
C TRP A 2 0.61 14.52 18.74
N HIS A 3 0.07 15.25 17.77
CA HIS A 3 -0.80 16.41 18.04
C HIS A 3 -2.16 16.03 18.67
N PHE A 4 -2.56 14.76 18.61
CA PHE A 4 -3.85 14.27 19.11
C PHE A 4 -3.72 13.34 20.32
N ASN A 5 -2.59 13.40 21.03
CA ASN A 5 -2.34 12.62 22.25
C ASN A 5 -2.64 11.11 22.10
N SER A 6 -2.28 10.58 20.93
CA SER A 6 -2.54 9.21 20.52
C SER A 6 -1.23 8.48 20.30
N PHE A 7 -0.73 7.91 21.40
CA PHE A 7 0.45 7.06 21.37
C PHE A 7 0.06 5.69 20.76
N PRO A 8 0.84 5.18 19.79
CA PRO A 8 0.64 3.84 19.27
C PRO A 8 0.84 2.84 20.41
N LYS A 9 -0.19 2.02 20.70
CA LYS A 9 -0.08 1.00 21.74
C LYS A 9 0.74 -0.19 21.27
N GLU A 10 0.52 -0.62 20.03
CA GLU A 10 1.25 -1.74 19.44
C GLU A 10 1.57 -1.46 17.97
N ILE A 11 2.79 -1.79 17.57
CA ILE A 11 3.24 -1.81 16.18
C ILE A 11 3.38 -3.28 15.81
N LYS A 12 2.42 -3.82 15.05
CA LYS A 12 2.44 -5.19 14.59
C LYS A 12 3.12 -5.24 13.23
N ILE A 13 4.33 -5.78 13.22
CA ILE A 13 5.11 -6.02 12.01
C ILE A 13 4.73 -7.40 11.50
N SER A 14 4.01 -7.46 10.39
CA SER A 14 3.72 -8.68 9.64
C SER A 14 4.69 -8.79 8.46
N LEU A 15 4.81 -9.98 7.87
CA LEU A 15 5.71 -10.25 6.74
C LEU A 15 5.52 -9.32 5.52
N PHE A 16 4.36 -8.66 5.42
CA PHE A 16 3.98 -7.82 4.29
C PHE A 16 3.48 -6.42 4.69
N ASP A 17 3.34 -6.12 5.99
CA ASP A 17 2.75 -4.86 6.44
C ASP A 17 3.15 -4.48 7.86
N ILE A 18 3.13 -3.19 8.15
CA ILE A 18 3.31 -2.65 9.51
C ILE A 18 1.98 -2.04 9.94
N ALA A 19 1.23 -2.74 10.77
CA ALA A 19 -0.05 -2.28 11.29
C ALA A 19 0.12 -1.64 12.67
N ILE A 20 -0.23 -0.36 12.80
CA ILE A 20 -0.30 0.32 14.09
C ILE A 20 -1.69 0.08 14.68
N ILE A 21 -1.77 -0.72 15.74
CA ILE A 21 -3.03 -1.04 16.41
C ILE A 21 -3.28 0.01 17.48
N ASP A 22 -4.37 0.76 17.32
CA ASP A 22 -4.82 1.78 18.26
C ASP A 22 -6.29 1.56 18.58
N HIS A 23 -6.59 1.17 19.83
CA HIS A 23 -7.96 0.96 20.30
C HIS A 23 -8.83 2.24 20.29
N LYS A 24 -8.25 3.44 20.09
CA LYS A 24 -8.99 4.69 19.96
C LYS A 24 -9.45 5.00 18.52
N LYS A 25 -9.16 4.14 17.53
CA LYS A 25 -9.58 4.35 16.11
C LYS A 25 -11.09 4.60 15.99
N PHE A 26 -11.89 3.85 16.75
CA PHE A 26 -13.36 3.96 16.74
C PHE A 26 -13.96 5.18 17.46
N ASN A 27 -13.16 5.99 18.17
CA ASN A 27 -13.67 7.12 18.96
C ASN A 27 -13.16 8.49 18.45
N ARG A 28 -12.64 8.54 17.22
CA ARG A 28 -12.12 9.75 16.59
C ARG A 28 -13.11 10.30 15.55
N PRO A 29 -13.25 11.63 15.46
CA PRO A 29 -13.99 12.23 14.37
C PRO A 29 -13.32 11.90 13.03
N LEU A 30 -14.14 11.59 12.01
CA LEU A 30 -13.72 11.16 10.68
C LEU A 30 -12.60 12.02 10.07
N HIS A 31 -12.65 13.34 10.28
CA HIS A 31 -11.63 14.28 9.80
C HIS A 31 -10.24 14.06 10.42
N GLN A 32 -10.15 13.64 11.69
CA GLN A 32 -8.86 13.38 12.34
C GLN A 32 -8.22 12.09 11.82
N GLU A 33 -9.01 11.06 11.58
CA GLU A 33 -8.50 9.83 10.97
C GLU A 33 -8.03 10.09 9.54
N LEU A 34 -8.82 10.82 8.75
CA LEU A 34 -8.46 11.19 7.39
C LEU A 34 -7.15 12.00 7.35
N LEU A 35 -6.96 12.93 8.29
CA LEU A 35 -5.71 13.71 8.41
C LEU A 35 -4.51 12.86 8.81
N ILE A 36 -4.69 11.86 9.67
CA ILE A 36 -3.60 10.95 10.07
C ILE A 36 -3.19 10.09 8.88
N THR A 37 -4.16 9.52 8.17
CA THR A 37 -3.94 8.65 7.01
C THR A 37 -3.37 9.42 5.82
N LEU A 38 -3.94 10.58 5.50
CA LEU A 38 -3.38 11.45 4.45
C LEU A 38 -2.04 12.06 4.85
N GLY A 39 -1.71 12.12 6.15
CA GLY A 39 -0.41 12.60 6.62
C GLY A 39 0.77 11.82 6.01
N GLY A 40 0.63 10.49 5.86
CA GLY A 40 1.63 9.65 5.19
C GLY A 40 1.82 10.01 3.71
N VAL A 41 0.70 10.17 3.00
CA VAL A 41 0.65 10.61 1.59
C VAL A 41 1.28 12.00 1.42
N MET A 42 0.98 12.95 2.31
CA MET A 42 1.49 14.32 2.24
C MET A 42 3.01 14.40 2.41
N ILE A 43 3.61 13.53 3.23
CA ILE A 43 5.08 13.48 3.38
C ILE A 43 5.74 13.08 2.06
N ASN A 44 5.20 12.08 1.36
CA ASN A 44 5.70 11.67 0.04
C ASN A 44 5.58 12.81 -0.99
N LEU A 45 4.50 13.58 -0.94
CA LEU A 45 4.33 14.76 -1.81
C LEU A 45 5.41 15.81 -1.53
N ILE A 46 5.58 16.20 -0.27
CA ILE A 46 6.54 17.23 0.14
C ILE A 46 7.97 16.81 -0.23
N PHE A 47 8.36 15.57 0.10
CA PHE A 47 9.69 15.08 -0.17
C PHE A 47 9.97 14.97 -1.67
N GLY A 48 9.00 14.49 -2.45
CA GLY A 48 9.08 14.48 -3.92
C GLY A 48 9.26 15.89 -4.50
N SER A 49 8.45 16.86 -4.08
CA SER A 49 8.54 18.25 -4.55
C SER A 49 9.87 18.92 -4.16
N VAL A 50 10.38 18.69 -2.95
CA VAL A 50 11.69 19.22 -2.52
C VAL A 50 12.83 18.62 -3.34
N CYS A 51 12.83 17.31 -3.57
CA CYS A 51 13.83 16.67 -4.43
C CYS A 51 13.78 17.21 -5.86
N PHE A 52 12.59 17.46 -6.41
CA PHE A 52 12.43 18.09 -7.72
C PHE A 52 12.96 19.53 -7.76
N ALA A 53 12.66 20.34 -6.74
CA ALA A 53 13.18 21.70 -6.64
C ALA A 53 14.71 21.73 -6.55
N LEU A 54 15.30 20.82 -5.76
CA LEU A 54 16.75 20.66 -5.68
C LEU A 54 17.34 20.18 -7.01
N TYR A 55 16.64 19.34 -7.77
CA TYR A 55 17.06 18.94 -9.11
C TYR A 55 17.14 20.14 -10.06
N LEU A 56 16.20 21.09 -10.00
CA LEU A 56 16.26 22.30 -10.83
C LEU A 56 17.49 23.16 -10.55
N ILE A 57 18.01 23.14 -9.32
CA ILE A 57 19.19 23.90 -8.89
C ILE A 57 20.48 23.15 -9.25
N PHE A 58 20.61 21.89 -8.81
CA PHE A 58 21.87 21.15 -8.87
C PHE A 58 22.00 20.21 -10.08
N LYS A 59 20.89 19.88 -10.76
CA LYS A 59 20.80 18.98 -11.92
C LYS A 59 21.40 17.58 -11.73
N TYR A 60 21.47 17.09 -10.50
CA TYR A 60 21.89 15.71 -10.25
C TYR A 60 20.79 14.72 -10.63
N ASN A 61 21.09 13.77 -11.53
CA ASN A 61 20.15 12.72 -11.97
C ASN A 61 19.58 11.89 -10.81
N PHE A 62 20.30 11.75 -9.70
CA PHE A 62 19.81 11.06 -8.51
C PHE A 62 18.55 11.72 -7.90
N LEU A 63 18.48 13.05 -7.92
CA LEU A 63 17.38 13.81 -7.32
C LEU A 63 16.07 13.64 -8.10
N ILE A 64 16.14 13.53 -9.43
CA ILE A 64 14.94 13.29 -10.25
C ILE A 64 14.44 11.86 -10.11
N VAL A 65 15.32 10.87 -9.93
CA VAL A 65 14.94 9.49 -9.60
C VAL A 65 14.24 9.43 -8.23
N LEU A 66 14.80 10.08 -7.21
CA LEU A 66 14.18 10.19 -5.88
C LEU A 66 12.82 10.88 -5.93
N SER A 67 12.72 12.00 -6.66
CA SER A 67 11.44 12.69 -6.88
C SER A 67 10.43 11.77 -7.53
N GLY A 68 10.81 11.07 -8.60
CA GLY A 68 9.93 10.12 -9.30
C GLY A 68 9.45 8.99 -8.39
N ALA A 69 10.34 8.42 -7.57
CA ALA A 69 9.99 7.38 -6.60
C ALA A 69 8.97 7.88 -5.56
N ASN A 70 9.15 9.07 -5.00
CA ASN A 70 8.23 9.64 -4.01
C ASN A 70 6.86 9.96 -4.60
N ILE A 71 6.82 10.47 -5.84
CA ILE A 71 5.55 10.71 -6.56
C ILE A 71 4.87 9.38 -6.92
N LEU A 72 5.63 8.34 -7.26
CA LEU A 72 5.06 7.02 -7.52
C LEU A 72 4.49 6.39 -6.24
N LEU A 73 5.19 6.53 -5.10
CA LEU A 73 4.70 6.11 -3.78
C LEU A 73 3.47 6.91 -3.36
N LEU A 74 3.41 8.21 -3.67
CA LEU A 74 2.23 9.05 -3.46
C LEU A 74 1.02 8.48 -4.22
N ILE A 75 1.17 8.20 -5.52
CA ILE A 75 0.11 7.64 -6.36
C ILE A 75 -0.31 6.27 -5.84
N TYR A 76 0.66 5.42 -5.48
CA TYR A 76 0.40 4.10 -4.94
C TYR A 76 -0.38 4.16 -3.62
N ASN A 77 0.05 4.99 -2.67
CA ASN A 77 -0.64 5.14 -1.39
C ASN A 77 -2.03 5.78 -1.53
N LEU A 78 -2.34 6.46 -2.63
CA LEU A 78 -3.67 7.02 -2.89
C LEU A 78 -4.64 6.02 -3.53
N LEU A 79 -4.16 4.84 -3.96
CA LEU A 79 -5.02 3.80 -4.52
C LEU A 79 -6.05 3.33 -3.47
N PRO A 80 -7.32 3.11 -3.86
CA PRO A 80 -8.38 2.70 -2.95
C PRO A 80 -8.31 1.19 -2.69
N ILE A 81 -7.19 0.74 -2.15
CA ILE A 81 -6.92 -0.64 -1.71
C ILE A 81 -6.91 -0.64 -0.19
N ASP A 82 -7.59 -1.59 0.42
CA ASP A 82 -7.85 -1.63 1.88
C ASP A 82 -6.58 -1.52 2.76
N THR A 83 -5.44 -2.03 2.28
CA THR A 83 -4.15 -1.96 2.99
C THR A 83 -3.43 -0.62 2.84
N LEU A 84 -3.85 0.25 1.91
CA LEU A 84 -3.20 1.53 1.61
C LEU A 84 -3.94 2.71 2.25
N ASP A 85 -3.24 3.84 2.37
CA ASP A 85 -3.78 5.07 2.97
C ASP A 85 -5.05 5.56 2.26
N GLY A 86 -5.09 5.48 0.93
CA GLY A 86 -6.24 5.84 0.10
C GLY A 86 -7.45 4.93 0.30
N GLY A 87 -7.21 3.63 0.52
CA GLY A 87 -8.28 2.70 0.85
C GLY A 87 -8.83 2.91 2.26
N GLN A 88 -7.98 3.16 3.25
CA GLN A 88 -8.44 3.52 4.59
C GLN A 88 -9.25 4.82 4.58
N ALA A 89 -8.85 5.82 3.79
CA ALA A 89 -9.63 7.04 3.62
C ALA A 89 -11.00 6.76 2.97
N LEU A 90 -11.05 5.89 1.95
CA LEU A 90 -12.30 5.52 1.26
C LEU A 90 -13.21 4.67 2.15
N TYR A 91 -12.64 3.76 2.96
CA TYR A 91 -13.35 2.97 3.97
C TYR A 91 -14.06 3.89 4.96
N LEU A 92 -13.37 4.90 5.51
CA LEU A 92 -13.95 5.84 6.47
C LEU A 92 -15.09 6.67 5.85
N ILE A 93 -14.95 7.06 4.58
CA ILE A 93 -16.02 7.77 3.87
C ILE A 93 -17.23 6.85 3.64
N LEU A 94 -17.02 5.60 3.23
CA LEU A 94 -18.12 4.66 3.00
C LEU A 94 -18.78 4.21 4.31
N SER A 95 -18.02 3.99 5.38
CA SER A 95 -18.57 3.59 6.69
C SER A 95 -19.46 4.66 7.31
N SER A 96 -19.31 5.93 6.89
CA SER A 96 -20.21 7.01 7.29
C SER A 96 -21.56 7.02 6.56
N LYS A 97 -21.68 6.31 5.42
CA LYS A 97 -22.87 6.29 4.54
C LYS A 97 -23.53 4.93 4.42
N LEU A 98 -22.79 3.84 4.62
CA LEU A 98 -23.24 2.45 4.45
C LEU A 98 -23.06 1.67 5.76
N SER A 99 -23.78 0.55 5.86
CA SER A 99 -23.54 -0.42 6.92
C SER A 99 -22.13 -1.01 6.82
N GLU A 100 -21.54 -1.35 7.95
CA GLU A 100 -20.16 -1.87 8.07
C GLU A 100 -19.92 -3.05 7.09
N LYS A 101 -20.85 -4.01 7.06
CA LYS A 101 -20.80 -5.18 6.15
C LYS A 101 -20.83 -4.80 4.66
N ALA A 102 -21.56 -3.75 4.29
CA ALA A 102 -21.62 -3.29 2.90
C ALA A 102 -20.35 -2.54 2.50
N THR A 103 -19.75 -1.80 3.42
CA THR A 103 -18.49 -1.09 3.25
C THR A 103 -17.34 -2.07 3.03
N GLU A 104 -17.19 -3.07 3.91
CA GLU A 104 -16.17 -4.13 3.77
C GLU A 104 -16.27 -4.85 2.42
N ARG A 105 -17.49 -5.25 2.03
CA ARG A 105 -17.71 -5.94 0.75
C ARG A 105 -17.34 -5.07 -0.45
N THR A 106 -17.66 -3.78 -0.40
CA THR A 106 -17.32 -2.83 -1.47
C THR A 106 -15.82 -2.60 -1.56
N MET A 107 -15.14 -2.44 -0.42
CA MET A 107 -13.69 -2.28 -0.33
C MET A 107 -12.93 -3.52 -0.81
N LEU A 108 -13.41 -4.73 -0.48
CA LEU A 108 -12.84 -5.98 -0.96
C LEU A 108 -12.97 -6.12 -2.48
N ILE A 109 -14.15 -5.83 -3.04
CA ILE A 109 -14.37 -5.89 -4.49
C ILE A 109 -13.47 -4.86 -5.19
N LEU A 110 -13.41 -3.63 -4.69
CA LEU A 110 -12.60 -2.57 -5.28
C LEU A 110 -11.10 -2.91 -5.23
N SER A 111 -10.62 -3.42 -4.09
CA SER A 111 -9.24 -3.88 -3.92
C SER A 111 -8.93 -5.00 -4.91
N LEU A 112 -9.79 -6.02 -5.04
CA LEU A 112 -9.61 -7.12 -5.99
C LEU A 112 -9.58 -6.64 -7.45
N VAL A 113 -10.50 -5.75 -7.82
CA VAL A 113 -10.61 -5.20 -9.18
C VAL A 113 -9.38 -4.38 -9.56
N ILE A 114 -8.70 -3.73 -8.61
CA ILE A 114 -7.47 -2.98 -8.87
C ILE A 114 -6.25 -3.91 -8.82
N LEU A 115 -6.19 -4.82 -7.85
CA LEU A 115 -5.06 -5.72 -7.66
C LEU A 115 -4.92 -6.71 -8.81
N PHE A 116 -6.03 -7.19 -9.37
CA PHE A 116 -6.04 -8.17 -10.47
C PHE A 116 -5.33 -7.64 -11.74
N PRO A 117 -5.72 -6.51 -12.35
CA PRO A 117 -5.01 -5.94 -13.50
C PRO A 117 -3.60 -5.48 -13.14
N CYS A 118 -3.34 -4.96 -11.94
CA CYS A 118 -1.97 -4.66 -11.51
C CYS A 118 -1.08 -5.92 -11.49
N THR A 119 -1.62 -7.05 -11.01
CA THR A 119 -0.89 -8.33 -10.97
C THR A 119 -0.69 -8.88 -12.37
N VAL A 120 -1.71 -8.82 -13.22
CA VAL A 120 -1.64 -9.27 -14.62
C VAL A 120 -0.67 -8.40 -15.42
N LEU A 121 -0.77 -7.07 -15.33
CA LEU A 121 0.14 -6.14 -15.98
C LEU A 121 1.56 -6.29 -15.44
N GLY A 122 1.74 -6.43 -14.12
CA GLY A 122 3.03 -6.70 -13.49
C GLY A 122 3.65 -7.99 -14.01
N PHE A 123 2.86 -9.06 -14.11
CA PHE A 123 3.27 -10.34 -14.67
C PHE A 123 3.61 -10.24 -16.17
N LEU A 124 2.80 -9.53 -16.97
CA LEU A 124 3.03 -9.30 -18.40
C LEU A 124 4.26 -8.44 -18.67
N LEU A 125 4.51 -7.39 -17.87
CA LEU A 125 5.74 -6.59 -17.90
C LEU A 125 6.96 -7.45 -17.55
N LEU A 126 6.82 -8.36 -16.58
CA LEU A 126 7.87 -9.32 -16.21
C LEU A 126 8.17 -10.31 -17.34
N LEU A 127 7.15 -10.71 -18.10
CA LEU A 127 7.30 -11.56 -19.29
C LEU A 127 7.87 -10.80 -20.51
N GLN A 128 7.56 -9.50 -20.65
CA GLN A 128 8.11 -8.65 -21.72
C GLN A 128 9.55 -8.21 -21.45
N SER A 129 9.94 -8.09 -20.17
CA SER A 129 11.34 -7.92 -19.75
C SER A 129 12.08 -9.25 -19.93
N LYS A 130 12.33 -9.60 -21.20
CA LYS A 130 13.10 -10.77 -21.63
C LYS A 130 14.34 -10.92 -20.73
N TYR A 131 14.45 -12.08 -20.06
CA TYR A 131 15.59 -12.60 -19.24
C TYR A 131 15.37 -12.89 -17.73
N ASN A 132 14.14 -12.97 -17.20
CA ASN A 132 13.96 -13.43 -15.81
C ASN A 132 13.59 -14.93 -15.70
N PHE A 133 14.56 -15.81 -15.96
CA PHE A 133 14.51 -17.25 -15.61
C PHE A 133 14.16 -17.49 -14.13
N THR A 134 14.41 -16.49 -13.27
CA THR A 134 14.06 -16.49 -11.85
C THR A 134 12.56 -16.73 -11.61
N LEU A 135 11.68 -16.25 -12.50
CA LEU A 135 10.23 -16.44 -12.33
C LEU A 135 9.77 -17.87 -12.66
N LEU A 136 10.44 -18.52 -13.61
CA LEU A 136 10.24 -19.93 -13.90
C LEU A 136 10.79 -20.80 -12.76
N LEU A 137 11.90 -20.38 -12.15
CA LEU A 137 12.48 -21.05 -10.99
C LEU A 137 11.59 -20.90 -9.73
N THR A 138 11.01 -19.72 -9.50
CA THR A 138 10.10 -19.48 -8.37
C THR A 138 8.77 -20.20 -8.53
N SER A 139 8.24 -20.30 -9.75
CA SER A 139 7.03 -21.09 -10.01
C SER A 139 7.29 -22.59 -9.80
N LEU A 140 8.43 -23.13 -10.25
CA LEU A 140 8.83 -24.51 -9.97
C LEU A 140 9.00 -24.76 -8.46
N TYR A 141 9.62 -23.81 -7.75
CA TYR A 141 9.79 -23.87 -6.29
C TYR A 141 8.45 -23.91 -5.55
N LEU A 142 7.50 -23.03 -5.92
CA LEU A 142 6.18 -23.01 -5.31
C LEU A 142 5.39 -24.30 -5.58
N ILE A 143 5.49 -24.85 -6.79
CA ILE A 143 4.89 -26.15 -7.12
C ILE A 143 5.51 -27.27 -6.27
N ALA A 144 6.83 -27.29 -6.09
CA ALA A 144 7.53 -28.27 -5.26
C ALA A 144 7.13 -28.17 -3.78
N VAL A 145 7.04 -26.95 -3.23
CA VAL A 145 6.59 -26.71 -1.85
C VAL A 145 5.16 -27.21 -1.63
N ILE A 146 4.26 -26.98 -2.58
CA ILE A 146 2.86 -27.46 -2.49
C ILE A 146 2.81 -28.99 -2.54
N LEU A 147 3.58 -29.63 -3.43
CA LEU A 147 3.63 -31.09 -3.54
C LEU A 147 4.24 -31.76 -2.29
N LEU A 148 5.35 -31.23 -1.77
CA LEU A 148 6.01 -31.75 -0.57
C LEU A 148 5.19 -31.52 0.70
N LYS A 149 4.47 -30.39 0.78
CA LYS A 149 3.56 -30.13 1.90
C LYS A 149 2.36 -31.08 1.89
N LYS A 150 1.94 -31.55 0.70
CA LYS A 150 0.85 -32.54 0.56
C LYS A 150 1.25 -33.94 1.02
N THR A 151 2.55 -34.28 1.03
CA THR A 151 3.05 -35.61 1.46
C THR A 151 3.30 -35.71 2.97
N LYS A 152 3.26 -34.60 3.71
CA LYS A 152 3.41 -34.56 5.18
C LYS A 152 2.09 -34.59 5.94
N ILE A 153 0.96 -34.71 5.25
CA ILE A 153 -0.36 -34.91 5.84
C ILE A 153 -0.74 -36.38 5.61
N HIS A 154 -0.11 -37.27 6.37
CA HIS A 154 -0.64 -38.60 6.66
C HIS A 154 -0.22 -38.98 8.08
#